data_AF-A0A6L9QBG2-F1
#
_entry.id   AF-A0A6L9QBG2-F1
#
_cell.length_a   1.000
_cell.length_b   1.000
_cell.length_c   1.000
_cell.angle_alpha   90.00
_cell.angle_beta   90.00
_cell.angle_gamma   90.00
#
_symmetry.space_group_name_H-M   'P 1'
#
loop_
_entity.id
_entity.type
_entity.pdbx_description
1 polymer ?
#
loop_
_entity_poly.entity_id
_entity_poly.type
_entity_poly.pdbx_seq_one_letter_code
_entity_poly.pdbx_strand_id
1 'polypeptide(L)' 'MFGRAAGAVRPGGLLVWEAFTEDARRDRPQMPAEWCLAPGEPASLLQDGFTVLDQTDVPSTGKRRLLARFDG' A
#
# COMPACT_ATOMS: atom_id res chain seq x y z
N MET A 1 3.87 -6.70 7.43
CA MET A 1 2.58 -6.45 8.11
C MET A 1 1.40 -6.49 7.14
N PHE A 2 1.52 -5.86 5.97
CA PHE A 2 0.46 -5.73 4.95
C PHE A 2 -0.39 -6.99 4.73
N GLY A 3 0.22 -8.13 4.39
CA GLY A 3 -0.54 -9.36 4.10
C GLY A 3 -1.43 -9.85 5.26
N ARG A 4 -1.00 -9.67 6.52
CA ARG A 4 -1.85 -10.01 7.68
C ARG A 4 -3.04 -9.06 7.83
N ALA A 5 -2.86 -7.79 7.50
CA ALA A 5 -3.95 -6.80 7.52
C ALA A 5 -4.95 -7.08 6.38
N ALA A 6 -4.45 -7.35 5.17
CA ALA A 6 -5.27 -7.71 4.02
C ALA A 6 -6.08 -8.99 4.28
N GLY A 7 -5.45 -10.04 4.82
CA GLY A 7 -6.13 -11.31 5.14
C GLY A 7 -7.16 -11.23 6.26
N ALA A 8 -7.17 -10.15 7.06
CA ALA A 8 -8.14 -9.95 8.13
C ALA A 8 -9.44 -9.27 7.65
N VAL A 9 -9.46 -8.73 6.43
CA VAL A 9 -10.63 -8.01 5.90
C VAL A 9 -11.74 -9.01 5.57
N ARG A 10 -12.94 -8.75 6.09
CA ARG A 10 -14.15 -9.55 5.83
C ARG A 10 -14.77 -9.16 4.48
N PRO A 11 -15.53 -10.04 3.80
CA PRO A 11 -16.24 -9.69 2.57
C PRO A 11 -17.07 -8.41 2.73
N GLY A 12 -16.99 -7.53 1.75
CA GLY A 12 -17.54 -6.16 1.76
C GLY A 12 -16.71 -5.13 2.54
N GLY A 13 -15.65 -5.56 3.23
CA GLY A 13 -14.78 -4.69 4.02
C GLY A 13 -13.76 -3.93 3.19
N LEU A 14 -13.19 -2.88 3.79
CA LEU A 14 -12.19 -2.02 3.16
C LEU A 14 -10.82 -2.20 3.81
N LEU A 15 -9.78 -2.24 2.99
CA LEU A 15 -8.39 -2.07 3.37
C LEU A 15 -7.93 -0.67 2.95
N VAL A 16 -7.51 0.13 3.93
CA VAL A 16 -6.84 1.41 3.70
C VAL A 16 -5.39 1.28 4.13
N TRP A 17 -4.46 1.65 3.24
CA TRP A 17 -3.04 1.57 3.52
C TRP A 17 -2.30 2.80 3.04
N GLU A 18 -1.32 3.26 3.81
CA GLU A 18 -0.39 4.31 3.41
C GLU A 18 1.02 3.90 3.83
N ALA A 19 1.97 3.95 2.89
CA ALA A 19 3.38 3.68 3.16
C ALA A 19 4.29 4.53 2.26
N PHE A 20 5.57 4.63 2.64
CA PHE A 20 6.58 5.33 1.86
C PHE A 20 6.88 4.59 0.56
N THR A 21 7.19 5.34 -0.50
CA THR A 21 7.79 4.80 -1.73
C THR A 21 9.31 5.02 -1.68
N GLU A 22 10.04 4.44 -2.63
CA GLU A 22 11.50 4.65 -2.72
C GLU A 22 11.88 6.14 -2.84
N ASP A 23 11.00 6.95 -3.44
CA ASP A 23 11.15 8.39 -3.58
C ASP A 23 11.32 9.12 -2.24
N ALA A 24 10.68 8.64 -1.16
CA ALA A 24 10.80 9.25 0.16
C ALA A 24 12.21 9.18 0.75
N ARG A 25 13.08 8.30 0.23
CA ARG A 25 14.48 8.18 0.65
C ARG A 25 15.34 9.36 0.18
N ARG A 26 14.92 10.11 -0.85
CA ARG A 26 15.63 11.33 -1.29
C ARG A 26 15.77 12.33 -0.14
N ASP A 27 14.69 12.54 0.61
CA ASP A 27 14.65 13.45 1.75
C ASP A 27 15.03 12.74 3.07
N ARG A 28 15.15 11.40 3.05
CA ARG A 28 15.40 10.55 4.21
C ARG A 28 16.44 9.46 3.88
N PRO A 29 17.71 9.82 3.66
CA PRO A 29 18.72 8.89 3.16
C PRO A 29 19.01 7.72 4.12
N GLN A 30 18.78 7.91 5.41
CA GLN A 30 18.93 6.88 6.45
C GLN A 30 17.74 5.88 6.51
N MET A 31 16.67 6.11 5.75
CA MET A 31 15.49 5.24 5.76
C MET A 31 15.80 3.91 5.06
N PRO A 32 15.56 2.75 5.73
CA PRO A 32 15.78 1.45 5.14
C PRO A 32 14.92 1.24 3.89
N ALA A 33 15.50 0.64 2.86
CA ALA A 33 14.82 0.45 1.58
C ALA A 33 13.66 -0.56 1.71
N GLU A 34 13.80 -1.55 2.58
CA GLU A 34 12.80 -2.57 2.86
C GLU A 34 11.54 -2.05 3.58
N TRP A 35 11.54 -0.78 4.01
CA TRP A 35 10.36 -0.10 4.55
C TRP A 35 9.58 0.67 3.47
N CYS A 36 10.13 0.76 2.27
CA CYS A 36 9.51 1.43 1.13
C CYS A 36 8.77 0.42 0.26
N LEU A 37 7.68 0.87 -0.35
CA LEU A 37 6.95 0.16 -1.38
C LEU A 37 7.78 0.08 -2.66
N ALA A 38 7.87 -1.11 -3.22
CA ALA A 38 8.42 -1.33 -4.55
C ALA A 38 7.44 -0.84 -5.65
N PRO A 39 7.87 -0.74 -6.92
CA PRO A 39 6.97 -0.43 -8.02
C PRO A 39 5.76 -1.38 -8.05
N GLY A 40 4.55 -0.81 -8.16
CA GLY A 40 3.29 -1.56 -8.15
C GLY A 40 2.77 -1.95 -6.76
N GLU A 41 3.58 -1.88 -5.71
CA GLU A 41 3.13 -2.12 -4.34
C GLU A 41 2.37 -0.88 -3.79
N PRO A 42 1.37 -1.06 -2.90
CA PRO A 42 0.98 -2.33 -2.30
C PRO A 42 -0.11 -3.09 -3.09
N ALA A 43 -0.65 -2.54 -4.18
CA ALA A 43 -1.70 -3.21 -4.95
C ALA A 43 -1.28 -4.59 -5.48
N SER A 44 -0.03 -4.73 -5.94
CA SER A 44 0.52 -6.03 -6.41
C SER A 44 0.62 -7.10 -5.31
N LEU A 45 0.52 -6.71 -4.03
CA LEU A 45 0.59 -7.63 -2.88
C LEU A 45 -0.80 -8.07 -2.39
N LEU A 46 -1.88 -7.54 -2.97
CA LEU A 46 -3.23 -7.93 -2.59
C LEU A 46 -3.49 -9.39 -3.01
N GLN A 47 -4.13 -10.14 -2.12
CA GLN A 47 -4.68 -11.45 -2.47
C GLN A 47 -5.86 -11.30 -3.43
N ASP A 48 -6.19 -12.39 -4.13
CA ASP A 48 -7.39 -12.45 -4.98
C ASP A 48 -8.66 -12.05 -4.21
N GLY A 49 -9.64 -11.52 -4.92
CA GLY A 49 -10.91 -11.05 -4.36
C GLY A 49 -10.89 -9.61 -3.85
N PHE A 50 -9.76 -8.91 -3.90
CA PHE A 50 -9.71 -7.46 -3.72
C PHE A 50 -9.92 -6.70 -5.03
N THR A 51 -10.76 -5.66 -4.98
CA THR A 51 -10.85 -4.62 -6.00
C THR A 51 -10.17 -3.35 -5.49
N VAL A 52 -9.16 -2.86 -6.22
CA VAL A 52 -8.55 -1.55 -5.94
C VAL A 52 -9.51 -0.45 -6.36
N LEU A 53 -9.91 0.38 -5.41
CA LEU A 53 -10.83 1.50 -5.64
C LEU A 53 -10.08 2.80 -5.90
N ASP A 54 -8.96 3.01 -5.20
CA ASP A 54 -8.07 4.14 -5.41
C ASP A 54 -6.62 3.74 -5.09
N GLN A 55 -5.69 4.25 -5.89
CA GLN A 55 -4.26 4.20 -5.58
C GLN A 55 -3.60 5.48 -6.08
N THR A 56 -3.02 6.24 -5.15
CA THR A 56 -2.50 7.56 -5.46
C THR A 56 -1.16 7.78 -4.77
N ASP A 57 -0.18 8.22 -5.55
CA ASP A 57 1.09 8.74 -5.04
C ASP A 57 0.89 10.16 -4.53
N VAL A 58 1.52 10.48 -3.40
CA VAL A 58 1.51 11.79 -2.74
C VAL A 58 2.94 12.35 -2.77
N PRO A 59 3.33 13.05 -3.86
CA PRO A 59 4.72 13.45 -4.09
C PRO A 59 5.31 14.29 -2.96
N SER A 60 4.51 15.16 -2.33
CA SER A 60 4.93 16.02 -1.22
C SER A 60 5.40 15.27 0.02
N THR A 61 5.04 13.99 0.15
CA THR A 61 5.44 13.15 1.29
C THR A 61 6.23 11.91 0.88
N GLY A 62 6.36 11.64 -0.43
CA GLY A 62 6.94 10.41 -0.96
C GLY A 62 6.19 9.15 -0.51
N LYS A 63 4.86 9.23 -0.38
CA LYS A 63 4.01 8.12 0.07
C LYS A 63 3.06 7.69 -1.03
N ARG A 64 2.59 6.45 -0.95
CA ARG A 64 1.47 5.94 -1.73
C ARG A 64 0.33 5.55 -0.80
N ARG A 65 -0.88 5.92 -1.20
CA ARG A 65 -2.14 5.54 -0.56
C ARG A 65 -2.84 4.50 -1.40
N LEU A 66 -3.46 3.53 -0.74
CA LEU A 66 -4.29 2.50 -1.34
C LEU A 66 -5.62 2.44 -0.59
N LEU A 67 -6.71 2.37 -1.36
CA LEU A 67 -8.02 1.92 -0.91
C LEU A 67 -8.44 0.72 -1.74
N ALA A 68 -8.71 -0.41 -1.09
CA ALA A 68 -9.22 -1.60 -1.74
C ALA A 68 -10.42 -2.15 -0.98
N ARG A 69 -11.38 -2.74 -1.69
CA ARG A 69 -12.50 -3.47 -1.11
C ARG A 69 -12.29 -4.96 -1.32
N PHE A 70 -12.55 -5.76 -0.30
CA PHE A 70 -12.58 -7.21 -0.44
C PHE A 70 -13.99 -7.64 -0.85
N ASP A 71 -14.15 -8.10 -2.08
CA ASP A 71 -15.44 -8.52 -2.63
C ASP A 71 -15.76 -10.00 -2.32
N GLY A 72 -14.72 -10.82 -2.06
CA GLY A 72 -14.85 -12.24 -1.71
C GLY A 72 -14.43 -13.17 -2.84
#